data_AF-A0A3D0PAM3-F1
#
_entry.id   AF-A0A3D0PAM3-F1
#
_cell.length_a   1.000
_cell.length_b   1.000
_cell.length_c   1.000
_cell.angle_alpha   90.00
_cell.angle_beta   90.00
_cell.angle_gamma   90.00
#
_symmetry.space_group_name_H-M   'P 1'
#
loop_
_entity.id
_entity.type
_entity.pdbx_description
1 polymer ?
#
loop_
_entity_poly.entity_id
_entity_poly.type
_entity_poly.pdbx_seq_one_letter_code
_entity_poly.pdbx_strand_id
1 'polypeptide(L)'
;RMGYNLRTVLENCRLLARAGFRHHVSVNYSFNVIDERPETIRQTVAYHRALEAAFGADKVEPAIFFIGLQPHTHLEQYGFDQGLIKPGYNPMSMLPWTARQLLWNPEPMGQTFGRVCLEAFERNPADFGRTVMDLLERDYGCAPLEEALHAPVEGRKAMATATA
;
A
#
# COMPACT_ATOMS: atom_id res chain seq x y z
N ARG A 1 6.49 6.95 15.70
CA ARG A 1 5.13 6.45 15.40
C ARG A 1 4.74 7.08 14.07
N MET A 2 4.90 6.38 12.95
CA MET A 2 4.49 6.86 11.62
C MET A 2 3.52 5.83 11.04
N GLY A 3 2.27 5.88 11.51
CA GLY A 3 1.21 4.98 11.09
C GLY A 3 -0.10 5.42 11.73
N TYR A 4 -1.17 5.51 10.93
CA TYR A 4 -2.50 5.87 11.40
C TYR A 4 -3.14 4.68 12.14
N ASN A 5 -3.94 4.95 13.17
CA ASN A 5 -4.79 3.92 13.75
C ASN A 5 -5.97 3.66 12.80
N LEU A 6 -5.92 2.55 12.07
CA LEU A 6 -6.95 2.18 11.08
C LEU A 6 -8.35 2.08 11.71
N ARG A 7 -8.46 1.70 12.99
CA ARG A 7 -9.74 1.69 13.71
C ARG A 7 -10.35 3.09 13.78
N THR A 8 -9.55 4.07 14.20
CA THR A 8 -9.99 5.47 14.29
C THR A 8 -10.36 6.03 12.92
N VAL A 9 -9.58 5.70 11.88
CA VAL A 9 -9.89 6.14 10.51
C VAL A 9 -11.22 5.57 10.04
N LEU A 10 -11.44 4.26 10.19
CA LEU A 10 -12.68 3.61 9.79
C LEU A 10 -13.90 4.13 10.58
N GLU A 11 -13.74 4.40 11.88
CA GLU A 11 -14.80 5.00 12.69
C GLU A 11 -15.16 6.41 12.22
N ASN A 12 -14.17 7.24 11.91
CA ASN A 12 -14.38 8.58 11.34
C ASN A 12 -15.07 8.50 9.98
N CYS A 13 -14.69 7.54 9.13
CA CYS A 13 -15.35 7.29 7.86
C CYS A 13 -16.84 6.94 8.05
N ARG A 14 -17.16 6.07 9.02
CA ARG A 14 -18.56 5.72 9.35
C ARG A 14 -19.34 6.92 9.90
N LEU A 15 -18.72 7.78 10.70
CA LEU A 15 -19.34 9.02 11.17
C LEU A 15 -19.63 9.98 10.02
N LEU A 16 -18.67 10.14 9.10
CA LEU A 16 -18.80 11.00 7.94
C LEU A 16 -19.92 10.52 7.00
N ALA A 17 -19.98 9.21 6.73
CA ALA A 17 -21.08 8.61 5.97
C ALA A 17 -22.45 8.86 6.63
N ARG A 18 -22.56 8.67 7.95
CA ARG A 18 -23.80 8.93 8.71
C ARG A 18 -24.20 10.40 8.73
N ALA A 19 -23.23 11.32 8.69
CA ALA A 19 -23.48 12.76 8.57
C ALA A 19 -23.96 13.18 7.17
N GLY A 20 -24.07 12.24 6.22
CA GLY A 20 -24.62 12.49 4.89
C GLY A 20 -23.58 12.84 3.83
N PHE A 21 -22.29 12.56 4.06
CA PHE A 21 -21.27 12.70 3.03
C PHE A 21 -21.52 11.70 1.89
N ARG A 22 -21.55 12.20 0.65
CA ARG A 22 -21.91 11.43 -0.55
C ARG A 22 -20.90 11.53 -1.70
N HIS A 23 -19.74 12.12 -1.47
CA HIS A 23 -18.71 12.27 -2.51
C HIS A 23 -17.78 11.05 -2.57
N HIS A 24 -16.97 11.01 -3.63
CA HIS A 24 -15.95 9.98 -3.80
C HIS A 24 -14.86 10.08 -2.73
N VAL A 25 -14.38 8.92 -2.30
CA VAL A 25 -13.31 8.73 -1.34
C VAL A 25 -12.21 7.96 -2.03
N SER A 26 -11.11 8.63 -2.37
CA SER A 26 -9.92 7.98 -2.90
C SER A 26 -9.05 7.48 -1.76
N VAL A 27 -8.64 6.22 -1.82
CA VAL A 27 -7.82 5.56 -0.81
C VAL A 27 -6.50 5.15 -1.45
N ASN A 28 -5.40 5.72 -0.97
CA ASN A 28 -4.07 5.44 -1.50
C ASN A 28 -3.53 4.14 -0.92
N TYR A 29 -3.26 3.17 -1.78
CA TYR A 29 -2.61 1.91 -1.44
C TYR A 29 -1.21 1.90 -2.03
N SER A 30 -0.21 1.98 -1.15
CA SER A 30 1.19 1.74 -1.50
C SER A 30 1.48 0.27 -1.26
N PHE A 31 1.29 -0.57 -2.28
CA PHE A 31 1.54 -2.01 -2.14
C PHE A 31 3.04 -2.32 -2.17
N ASN A 32 3.38 -3.46 -1.57
CA ASN A 32 4.77 -3.91 -1.39
C ASN A 32 5.58 -3.00 -0.46
N VAL A 33 4.93 -2.36 0.53
CA VAL A 33 5.61 -1.72 1.66
C VAL A 33 6.59 -2.69 2.33
N ILE A 34 7.52 -2.13 3.12
CA ILE A 34 8.44 -2.94 3.93
C ILE A 34 7.61 -3.96 4.73
N ASP A 35 7.96 -5.25 4.58
CA ASP A 35 7.34 -6.39 5.27
C ASP A 35 5.90 -6.74 4.82
N GLU A 36 5.55 -6.46 3.55
CA GLU A 36 4.31 -6.95 2.93
C GLU A 36 4.32 -8.49 2.78
N ARG A 37 3.22 -9.12 3.19
CA ARG A 37 3.02 -10.58 3.18
C ARG A 37 1.59 -10.94 2.72
N PRO A 38 1.33 -12.20 2.34
CA PRO A 38 -0.04 -12.66 2.07
C PRO A 38 -1.05 -12.29 3.16
N GLU A 39 -0.67 -12.33 4.44
CA GLU A 39 -1.54 -11.98 5.56
C GLU A 39 -1.89 -10.49 5.58
N THR A 40 -0.93 -9.60 5.28
CA THR A 40 -1.17 -8.14 5.27
C THR A 40 -1.98 -7.70 4.06
N ILE A 41 -1.89 -8.43 2.94
CA ILE A 41 -2.77 -8.25 1.78
C ILE A 41 -4.23 -8.55 2.16
N ARG A 42 -4.48 -9.67 2.85
CA ARG A 42 -5.83 -10.04 3.33
C ARG A 42 -6.42 -8.98 4.27
N GLN A 43 -5.57 -8.38 5.12
CA GLN A 43 -5.96 -7.27 5.99
C GLN A 43 -6.29 -6.00 5.19
N THR A 44 -5.50 -5.70 4.16
CA THR A 44 -5.74 -4.57 3.24
C THR A 44 -7.09 -4.71 2.54
N VAL A 45 -7.40 -5.90 2.01
CA VAL A 45 -8.71 -6.22 1.42
C VAL A 45 -9.82 -6.01 2.44
N ALA A 46 -9.69 -6.57 3.66
CA ALA A 46 -10.69 -6.42 4.71
C ALA A 46 -10.99 -4.96 5.06
N TYR A 47 -9.94 -4.14 5.18
CA TYR A 47 -10.07 -2.72 5.44
C TYR A 47 -10.75 -1.99 4.27
N HIS A 48 -10.39 -2.33 3.03
CA HIS A 48 -11.02 -1.74 1.84
C HIS A 48 -12.52 -2.05 1.77
N ARG A 49 -12.91 -3.32 1.94
CA ARG A 49 -14.31 -3.74 1.96
C ARG A 49 -15.11 -3.07 3.09
N ALA A 50 -14.47 -2.79 4.22
CA ALA A 50 -15.11 -2.05 5.30
C ALA A 50 -15.38 -0.57 4.96
N LEU A 51 -14.52 0.06 4.15
CA LEU A 51 -14.75 1.41 3.63
C LEU A 51 -15.87 1.41 2.58
N GLU A 52 -15.89 0.43 1.67
CA GLU A 52 -16.97 0.26 0.70
C GLU A 52 -18.31 0.03 1.39
N ALA A 53 -18.35 -0.77 2.45
CA ALA A 53 -19.56 -0.96 3.25
C ALA A 53 -20.03 0.34 3.95
N ALA A 54 -19.12 1.27 4.25
CA ALA A 54 -19.46 2.53 4.89
C ALA A 54 -19.98 3.58 3.90
N PHE A 55 -19.38 3.70 2.71
CA PHE A 55 -19.71 4.77 1.75
C PHE A 55 -20.48 4.30 0.49
N GLY A 56 -20.39 3.02 0.15
CA GLY A 56 -20.78 2.46 -1.15
C GLY A 56 -19.55 2.17 -2.02
N ALA A 57 -19.50 0.99 -2.65
CA ALA A 57 -18.39 0.59 -3.51
C ALA A 57 -18.16 1.54 -4.70
N ASP A 58 -19.24 2.12 -5.23
CA ASP A 58 -19.22 3.13 -6.30
C ASP A 58 -18.50 4.42 -5.90
N LYS A 59 -18.40 4.70 -4.59
CA LYS A 59 -17.79 5.93 -4.05
C LYS A 59 -16.39 5.74 -3.53
N VAL A 60 -15.96 4.51 -3.23
CA VAL A 60 -14.59 4.24 -2.79
C VAL A 60 -13.76 3.89 -4.01
N GLU A 61 -12.68 4.63 -4.19
CA GLU A 61 -11.73 4.45 -5.30
C GLU A 61 -10.36 4.06 -4.74
N PRO A 62 -9.93 2.80 -4.89
CA PRO A 62 -8.57 2.39 -4.54
C PRO A 62 -7.57 2.93 -5.56
N ALA A 63 -6.74 3.89 -5.14
CA ALA A 63 -5.65 4.41 -5.94
C ALA A 63 -4.37 3.61 -5.63
N ILE A 64 -3.88 2.87 -6.63
CA ILE A 64 -2.76 1.93 -6.48
C ILE A 64 -1.45 2.62 -6.84
N PHE A 65 -0.48 2.59 -5.93
CA PHE A 65 0.85 3.17 -6.12
C PHE A 65 1.94 2.15 -5.79
N PHE A 66 3.02 2.21 -6.57
CA PHE A 66 4.28 1.57 -6.22
C PHE A 66 5.17 2.58 -5.49
N ILE A 67 5.88 2.11 -4.47
CA ILE A 67 6.77 2.96 -3.69
C ILE A 67 8.01 3.26 -4.54
N GLY A 68 8.26 4.54 -4.76
CA GLY A 68 9.53 4.99 -5.32
C GLY A 68 10.62 5.02 -4.25
N LEU A 69 11.81 4.55 -4.57
CA LEU A 69 12.99 4.80 -3.77
C LEU A 69 13.45 6.24 -3.99
N GLN A 70 13.05 7.13 -3.07
CA GLN A 70 13.42 8.54 -3.15
C GLN A 70 14.83 8.77 -2.56
N PRO A 71 15.74 9.45 -3.28
CA PRO A 71 17.06 9.80 -2.75
C PRO A 71 16.98 10.65 -1.48
N HIS A 72 17.98 10.50 -0.62
CA HIS A 72 18.14 11.21 0.64
C HIS A 72 16.99 10.96 1.63
N THR A 73 16.40 9.76 1.61
CA THR A 73 15.35 9.34 2.55
C THR A 73 15.79 8.15 3.38
N HIS A 74 15.10 7.90 4.50
CA HIS A 74 15.32 6.68 5.29
C HIS A 74 15.09 5.39 4.49
N LEU A 75 14.23 5.43 3.47
CA LEU A 75 13.99 4.30 2.60
C LEU A 75 15.20 4.01 1.70
N GLU A 76 15.88 5.06 1.20
CA GLU A 76 17.15 4.91 0.48
C GLU A 76 18.22 4.28 1.38
N GLN A 77 18.36 4.75 2.62
CA GLN A 77 19.32 4.17 3.57
C GLN A 77 19.01 2.69 3.83
N TYR A 78 17.74 2.34 4.05
CA TYR A 78 17.31 0.95 4.18
C TYR A 78 17.64 0.14 2.90
N GLY A 79 17.46 0.73 1.72
CA GLY A 79 17.86 0.15 0.45
C GLY A 79 19.36 -0.16 0.35
N PHE A 80 20.22 0.70 0.88
CA PHE A 80 21.66 0.41 1.00
C PHE A 80 21.94 -0.72 1.99
N ASP A 81 21.34 -0.67 3.18
CA ASP A 81 21.58 -1.63 4.26
C ASP A 81 21.16 -3.06 3.87
N GLN A 82 20.10 -3.19 3.07
CA GLN A 82 19.61 -4.46 2.54
C GLN A 82 20.29 -4.88 1.22
N GLY A 83 21.20 -4.07 0.67
CA GLY A 83 21.88 -4.35 -0.59
C GLY A 83 20.98 -4.28 -1.83
N LEU A 84 19.83 -3.62 -1.74
CA LEU A 84 18.88 -3.43 -2.84
C LEU A 84 19.36 -2.39 -3.85
N ILE A 85 20.10 -1.38 -3.37
CA ILE A 85 20.80 -0.40 -4.20
C ILE A 85 22.24 -0.22 -3.71
N LYS A 86 23.13 0.29 -4.57
CA LYS A 86 24.56 0.50 -4.25
C LYS A 86 24.88 1.99 -4.14
N PRO A 87 25.79 2.39 -3.23
CA PRO A 87 26.30 3.76 -3.18
C PRO A 87 26.84 4.20 -4.55
N GLY A 88 26.51 5.43 -4.96
CA GLY A 88 26.88 5.98 -6.27
C GLY A 88 25.92 5.65 -7.42
N TYR A 89 24.74 5.08 -7.14
CA TYR A 89 23.67 4.99 -8.15
C TYR A 89 23.25 6.40 -8.62
N ASN A 90 22.83 6.52 -9.89
CA ASN A 90 22.37 7.78 -10.46
C ASN A 90 20.84 7.83 -10.48
N PRO A 91 20.17 8.54 -9.56
CA PRO A 91 18.71 8.60 -9.49
C PRO A 91 18.05 9.28 -10.71
N MET A 92 18.82 10.02 -11.50
CA MET A 92 18.35 10.68 -12.73
C MET A 92 18.55 9.82 -13.99
N SER A 93 19.11 8.62 -13.84
CA SER A 93 19.34 7.71 -14.96
C SER A 93 18.03 7.08 -15.41
N MET A 94 17.61 7.39 -16.63
CA MET A 94 16.44 6.79 -17.29
C MET A 94 16.72 5.40 -17.86
N LEU A 95 17.91 4.84 -17.61
CA LEU A 95 18.26 3.51 -18.10
C LEU A 95 17.40 2.47 -17.36
N PRO A 96 16.84 1.45 -18.05
CA PRO A 96 15.85 0.55 -17.46
C PRO A 96 16.32 -0.13 -16.17
N TRP A 97 17.62 -0.44 -16.06
CA TRP A 97 18.20 -1.05 -14.87
C TRP A 97 18.23 -0.11 -13.66
N THR A 98 18.45 1.19 -13.87
CA THR A 98 18.44 2.18 -12.79
C THR A 98 17.02 2.55 -12.41
N ALA A 99 16.11 2.70 -13.38
CA ALA A 99 14.69 2.94 -13.12
C ALA A 99 14.06 1.81 -12.28
N ARG A 100 14.46 0.55 -12.51
CA ARG A 100 14.04 -0.59 -11.70
C ARG A 100 14.53 -0.52 -10.25
N GLN A 101 15.73 0.02 -10.01
CA GLN A 101 16.27 0.23 -8.66
C GLN A 101 15.51 1.32 -7.88
N LEU A 102 14.83 2.23 -8.60
CA LEU A 102 14.01 3.30 -8.02
C LEU A 102 12.59 2.85 -7.70
N LEU A 103 12.21 1.60 -7.98
CA LEU A 103 10.93 1.04 -7.58
C LEU A 103 11.17 0.05 -6.45
N TRP A 104 10.62 0.35 -5.28
CA TRP A 104 10.61 -0.55 -4.16
C TRP A 104 9.62 -1.68 -4.45
N ASN A 105 10.17 -2.83 -4.89
CA ASN A 105 9.39 -3.99 -5.26
C ASN A 105 10.10 -5.32 -4.89
N PRO A 106 10.36 -5.60 -3.61
CA PRO A 106 11.07 -6.81 -3.20
C PRO A 106 10.32 -8.09 -3.60
N GLU A 107 11.07 -9.12 -3.98
CA GLU A 107 10.52 -10.46 -4.24
C GLU A 107 10.19 -11.17 -2.91
N PRO A 108 9.19 -12.08 -2.88
CA PRO A 108 8.38 -12.58 -4.01
C PRO A 108 7.11 -11.75 -4.32
N MET A 109 6.79 -10.77 -3.49
CA MET A 109 5.58 -9.95 -3.67
C MET A 109 5.67 -9.08 -4.91
N GLY A 110 6.86 -8.69 -5.32
CA GLY A 110 7.06 -7.84 -6.48
C GLY A 110 6.60 -8.46 -7.80
N GLN A 111 6.95 -9.72 -8.07
CA GLN A 111 6.41 -10.45 -9.21
C GLN A 111 4.89 -10.62 -9.10
N THR A 112 4.39 -10.87 -7.89
CA THR A 112 2.97 -11.12 -7.66
C THR A 112 2.12 -9.88 -7.95
N PHE A 113 2.48 -8.72 -7.41
CA PHE A 113 1.78 -7.46 -7.71
C PHE A 113 1.92 -7.07 -9.18
N GLY A 114 3.07 -7.32 -9.81
CA GLY A 114 3.24 -7.15 -11.24
C GLY A 114 2.20 -7.94 -12.05
N ARG A 115 2.01 -9.23 -11.73
CA ARG A 115 0.99 -10.08 -12.36
C ARG A 115 -0.43 -9.56 -12.12
N VAL A 116 -0.76 -9.20 -10.87
CA VAL A 116 -2.09 -8.69 -10.51
C VAL A 116 -2.40 -7.40 -11.28
N CYS A 117 -1.46 -6.47 -11.36
CA CYS A 117 -1.65 -5.22 -12.11
C CYS A 117 -1.81 -5.47 -13.61
N LEU A 118 -1.01 -6.36 -14.22
CA LEU A 118 -1.17 -6.72 -15.63
C LEU A 118 -2.55 -7.33 -15.89
N GLU A 119 -2.99 -8.26 -15.05
CA GLU A 119 -4.31 -8.88 -15.15
C GLU A 119 -5.45 -7.85 -14.96
N ALA A 120 -5.29 -6.88 -14.06
CA ALA A 120 -6.27 -5.81 -13.87
C ALA A 120 -6.38 -4.90 -15.10
N PHE A 121 -5.25 -4.53 -15.71
CA PHE A 121 -5.23 -3.76 -16.96
C PHE A 121 -5.90 -4.49 -18.12
N GLU A 122 -5.69 -5.81 -18.23
CA GLU A 122 -6.33 -6.63 -19.27
C GLU A 122 -7.84 -6.77 -19.05
N ARG A 123 -8.28 -6.94 -17.81
CA ARG A 123 -9.69 -7.15 -17.47
C ARG A 123 -10.53 -5.88 -17.57
N ASN A 124 -10.09 -4.80 -16.93
CA ASN A 124 -10.84 -3.55 -16.88
C ASN A 124 -9.91 -2.36 -16.55
N PRO A 125 -9.28 -1.76 -17.56
CA PRO A 125 -8.39 -0.63 -17.34
C PRO A 125 -9.14 0.64 -16.87
N ALA A 126 -10.44 0.73 -17.10
CA ALA A 126 -11.27 1.87 -16.67
C ALA A 126 -11.63 1.81 -15.17
N ASP A 127 -11.57 0.63 -14.56
CA ASP A 127 -11.75 0.44 -13.11
C ASP A 127 -10.59 -0.37 -12.51
N PHE A 128 -9.38 0.07 -12.86
CA PHE A 128 -8.14 -0.64 -12.55
C PHE A 128 -8.00 -0.95 -11.06
N GLY A 129 -8.20 0.05 -10.21
CA GLY A 129 -8.00 -0.09 -8.77
C GLY A 129 -8.95 -1.11 -8.14
N ARG A 130 -10.25 -1.05 -8.46
CA ARG A 130 -11.21 -2.02 -7.90
C ARG A 130 -10.93 -3.41 -8.43
N THR A 131 -10.55 -3.52 -9.71
CA THR A 131 -10.15 -4.79 -10.30
C THR A 131 -8.92 -5.37 -9.58
N VAL A 132 -7.93 -4.55 -9.18
CA VAL A 132 -6.81 -5.00 -8.35
C VAL A 132 -7.30 -5.54 -7.00
N MET A 133 -8.22 -4.85 -6.32
CA MET A 133 -8.77 -5.32 -5.05
C MET A 133 -9.53 -6.65 -5.18
N ASP A 134 -10.31 -6.82 -6.24
CA ASP A 134 -11.02 -8.06 -6.55
C ASP A 134 -10.06 -9.23 -6.81
N LEU A 135 -8.96 -8.98 -7.53
CA LEU A 135 -7.93 -9.98 -7.80
C LEU A 135 -7.15 -10.37 -6.54
N LEU A 136 -6.84 -9.39 -5.68
CA LEU A 136 -6.19 -9.65 -4.39
C LEU A 136 -7.13 -10.46 -3.47
N GLU A 137 -8.41 -10.11 -3.42
CA GLU A 137 -9.39 -10.90 -2.65
C GLU A 137 -9.57 -12.31 -3.22
N ARG A 138 -9.55 -12.48 -4.54
CA ARG A 138 -9.59 -13.81 -5.18
C ARG A 138 -8.39 -14.66 -4.79
N ASP A 139 -7.19 -14.09 -4.85
CA ASP A 139 -5.94 -14.85 -4.68
C ASP A 139 -5.59 -15.10 -3.21
N TYR A 140 -5.95 -14.19 -2.31
CA TYR A 140 -5.56 -14.23 -0.90
C TYR A 140 -6.74 -14.34 0.08
N GLY A 141 -7.94 -13.97 -0.36
CA GLY A 141 -9.12 -13.87 0.49
C GLY A 141 -9.13 -12.59 1.33
N CYS A 142 -10.05 -12.57 2.28
CA CYS A 142 -10.27 -11.47 3.21
C CYS A 142 -9.97 -11.94 4.64
N ALA A 143 -9.28 -11.11 5.44
CA ALA A 143 -9.07 -11.37 6.86
C ALA A 143 -10.27 -10.89 7.69
N PRO A 144 -10.47 -11.39 8.92
CA PRO A 144 -11.38 -10.74 9.86
C PRO A 144 -11.02 -9.27 10.04
N LEU A 145 -12.01 -8.37 9.98
CA LEU A 145 -11.75 -6.92 10.07
C LEU A 145 -10.96 -6.54 11.32
N GLU A 146 -11.25 -7.16 12.47
CA GLU A 146 -10.53 -6.88 13.70
C GLU A 146 -9.01 -7.13 13.57
N GLU A 147 -8.58 -8.15 12.82
CA GLU A 147 -7.16 -8.38 12.55
C GLU A 147 -6.54 -7.24 11.72
N ALA A 148 -7.27 -6.69 10.74
CA ALA A 148 -6.82 -5.55 9.94
C ALA A 148 -6.78 -4.23 10.75
N LEU A 149 -7.60 -4.12 11.80
CA LEU A 149 -7.64 -2.95 12.68
C LEU A 149 -6.59 -3.00 13.79
N HIS A 150 -5.92 -4.13 13.97
CA HIS A 150 -4.79 -4.27 14.88
C HIS A 150 -3.49 -3.87 14.18
N ALA A 151 -2.72 -2.98 14.81
CA ALA A 151 -1.35 -2.71 14.40
C ALA A 151 -0.40 -3.57 15.25
N PRO A 152 0.12 -4.71 14.76
CA PRO A 152 1.17 -5.44 15.44
C PRO A 152 2.48 -4.70 15.21
N VAL A 153 2.69 -3.59 15.92
CA VAL A 153 3.99 -2.95 15.98
C VAL A 153 4.43 -2.98 17.43
N GLU A 154 5.18 -4.01 17.80
CA GLU A 154 5.99 -3.98 19.01
C GLU A 154 6.95 -2.78 18.88
N GLY A 155 6.66 -1.74 19.64
CA GLY A 155 7.35 -0.47 19.53
C GLY A 155 8.81 -0.58 19.98
N ARG A 156 9.73 -0.91 19.07
CA ARG A 156 11.08 -0.37 19.18
C ARG A 156 11.01 1.12 18.88
N LYS A 157 11.54 1.93 19.80
CA LYS A 157 11.66 3.39 19.62
C LYS A 157 12.31 3.65 18.27
N ALA A 158 11.69 4.49 17.45
CA ALA A 158 12.35 5.06 16.29
C ALA A 158 13.61 5.77 16.80
N MET A 159 14.79 5.24 16.48
CA MET A 159 16.05 5.95 16.68
C MET A 159 16.16 7.02 15.59
N ALA A 160 15.39 8.08 15.75
CA ALA A 160 15.56 9.30 14.99
C ALA A 160 15.80 10.42 16.00
N THR A 161 17.05 10.55 16.46
CA THR A 161 17.54 11.84 16.95
C THR A 161 17.83 12.67 15.71
N ALA A 162 16.92 13.57 15.36
CA ALA A 162 17.24 14.68 14.49
C ALA A 162 18.28 15.55 15.23
N THR A 163 19.55 15.46 14.84
CA THR A 163 20.54 16.46 15.20
C THR A 163 20.40 17.62 14.23
N ALA A 164 20.14 18.80 14.78
CA ALA A 164 20.17 20.08 14.07
C ALA A 164 21.60 20.48 13.67
#